data_AF-A0A9J7AQX3-F1
#
_entry.id   AF-A0A9J7AQX3-F1
#
_cell.length_a   1.000
_cell.length_b   1.000
_cell.length_c   1.000
_cell.angle_alpha   90.00
_cell.angle_beta   90.00
_cell.angle_gamma   90.00
#
_symmetry.space_group_name_H-M   'P 1'
#
loop_
_entity.id
_entity.type
_entity.pdbx_description
1 polymer ?
#
loop_
_entity_poly.entity_id
_entity_poly.type
_entity_poly.pdbx_seq_one_letter_code
_entity_poly.pdbx_strand_id
1 'polypeptide(L)'
;MSDSDAGVLPDDEQKRIALKLILEAWDEAVDNGCAPEMVASSAIFAALTDMIENYGEQAVADMVADWPDRIREGEFTLASS
;
A
#
# COMPACT_ATOMS: atom_id res chain seq x y z
N MET A 1 2.53 35.41 14.47
CA MET A 1 2.86 33.98 14.49
C MET A 1 1.62 33.26 14.02
N SER A 2 1.61 32.83 12.76
CA SER A 2 0.47 32.11 12.18
C SER A 2 0.81 30.63 12.28
N ASP A 3 0.43 30.01 13.39
CA ASP A 3 0.62 28.59 13.66
C ASP A 3 -0.48 27.78 12.94
N SER A 4 -0.48 27.75 11.61
CA SER A 4 -1.41 26.89 10.83
C SER A 4 -0.90 26.58 9.41
N ASP A 5 0.43 26.43 9.25
CA ASP A 5 0.97 25.61 8.16
C ASP A 5 1.82 24.52 8.81
N ALA A 6 1.16 23.55 9.43
CA ALA A 6 1.80 22.28 9.75
C ALA A 6 2.11 21.61 8.41
N GLY A 7 3.26 21.99 7.85
CA GLY A 7 3.62 21.71 6.47
C GLY A 7 3.48 20.24 6.13
N VAL A 8 2.72 19.97 5.07
CA VAL A 8 2.62 18.65 4.46
C VAL A 8 4.05 18.13 4.24
N LEU A 9 4.33 16.92 4.74
CA LEU A 9 5.65 16.31 4.58
C LEU A 9 5.98 16.14 3.09
N PRO A 10 7.26 16.14 2.67
CA PRO A 10 7.62 15.80 1.30
C PRO A 10 7.09 14.42 0.88
N ASP A 11 6.72 14.22 -0.39
CA ASP A 11 6.11 12.97 -0.88
C ASP A 11 6.93 11.71 -0.52
N ASP A 12 8.25 11.76 -0.67
CA ASP A 12 9.13 10.63 -0.35
C ASP A 12 9.15 10.33 1.15
N GLU A 13 9.03 11.36 1.98
CA GLU A 13 8.93 11.23 3.43
C GLU A 13 7.57 10.64 3.83
N GLN A 14 6.48 11.11 3.22
CA GLN A 14 5.15 10.53 3.39
C GLN A 14 5.14 9.05 3.00
N LYS A 15 5.67 8.70 1.82
CA LYS A 15 5.75 7.31 1.35
C LYS A 15 6.53 6.43 2.31
N ARG A 16 7.69 6.91 2.79
CA ARG A 16 8.53 6.15 3.73
C ARG A 16 7.84 5.93 5.07
N ILE A 17 7.17 6.95 5.61
CA ILE A 17 6.42 6.83 6.87
C ILE A 17 5.24 5.89 6.69
N ALA A 18 4.45 6.04 5.63
CA ALA A 18 3.31 5.19 5.35
C ALA A 18 3.74 3.72 5.20
N LEU A 19 4.79 3.44 4.44
CA LEU A 19 5.32 2.09 4.29
C LEU A 19 5.76 1.50 5.63
N LYS A 20 6.49 2.27 6.44
CA LYS A 20 6.92 1.82 7.76
C LYS A 20 5.71 1.45 8.64
N LEU A 21 4.69 2.30 8.71
CA LEU A 21 3.49 2.06 9.53
C LEU A 21 2.70 0.83 9.05
N ILE A 22 2.61 0.63 7.73
CA ILE A 22 1.97 -0.56 7.16
C ILE A 22 2.73 -1.83 7.54
N LEU A 23 4.08 -1.80 7.48
CA LEU A 23 4.90 -2.95 7.90
C LEU A 23 4.80 -3.23 9.40
N GLU A 24 4.74 -2.20 10.24
CA GLU A 24 4.53 -2.37 11.69
C GLU A 24 3.14 -3.00 11.98
N ALA A 25 2.08 -2.52 11.33
CA ALA A 25 0.75 -3.11 11.46
C ALA A 25 0.68 -4.55 10.91
N TRP A 26 1.50 -4.84 9.90
CA TRP A 26 1.64 -6.19 9.36
C TRP A 26 2.24 -7.15 10.39
N ASP A 27 3.37 -6.76 10.99
CA ASP A 27 4.04 -7.55 12.03
C ASP A 27 3.09 -7.79 13.22
N GLU A 28 2.37 -6.75 13.65
CA GLU A 28 1.37 -6.86 14.71
C GLU A 28 0.26 -7.87 14.36
N ALA A 29 -0.25 -7.87 13.13
CA ALA A 29 -1.28 -8.82 12.71
C ALA A 29 -0.77 -10.27 12.75
N VAL A 30 0.47 -10.50 12.31
CA VAL A 30 1.11 -11.82 12.33
C VAL A 30 1.35 -12.28 13.77
N ASP A 31 1.82 -11.40 14.65
CA ASP A 31 2.04 -11.69 16.07
C ASP A 31 0.74 -12.03 16.82
N ASN A 32 -0.40 -11.51 16.35
CA ASN A 32 -1.73 -11.85 16.85
C ASN A 32 -2.32 -13.13 16.23
N GLY A 33 -1.55 -13.86 15.41
CA GLY A 33 -1.92 -15.18 14.87
C GLY A 33 -2.55 -15.16 13.48
N CYS A 34 -2.53 -14.03 12.78
CA CYS A 34 -2.93 -14.00 11.37
C CYS A 34 -1.87 -14.68 10.48
N ALA A 35 -2.32 -15.47 9.51
CA ALA A 35 -1.43 -15.96 8.47
C ALA A 35 -0.97 -14.79 7.57
N PRO A 36 0.32 -14.68 7.20
CA PRO A 36 0.83 -13.58 6.36
C PRO A 36 0.07 -13.41 5.04
N GLU A 37 -0.38 -14.51 4.44
CA GLU A 37 -1.19 -14.49 3.21
C GLU A 37 -2.54 -13.78 3.40
N MET A 38 -3.15 -13.91 4.59
CA MET A 38 -4.41 -13.26 4.92
C MET A 38 -4.22 -11.76 5.19
N VAL A 39 -3.08 -11.38 5.77
CA VAL A 39 -2.70 -9.97 5.92
C VAL A 39 -2.49 -9.34 4.55
N ALA A 40 -1.79 -10.04 3.65
CA ALA A 40 -1.56 -9.60 2.27
C ALA A 40 -2.88 -9.37 1.51
N SER A 41 -3.78 -10.35 1.50
CA SER A 41 -5.06 -10.22 0.81
C SER A 41 -5.91 -9.10 1.40
N SER A 42 -5.89 -8.93 2.72
CA SER A 42 -6.64 -7.86 3.40
C SER A 42 -6.06 -6.48 3.08
N ALA A 43 -4.74 -6.33 3.01
CA ALA A 43 -4.08 -5.09 2.63
C ALA A 43 -4.41 -4.69 1.18
N ILE A 44 -4.39 -5.64 0.24
CA ILE A 44 -4.82 -5.41 -1.15
C ILE A 44 -6.28 -4.96 -1.18
N PHE A 45 -7.17 -5.65 -0.45
CA PHE A 45 -8.58 -5.29 -0.39
C PHE A 45 -8.80 -3.87 0.17
N ALA A 46 -8.11 -3.53 1.27
CA ALA A 46 -8.20 -2.21 1.88
C ALA A 46 -7.70 -1.12 0.93
N ALA A 47 -6.54 -1.32 0.29
CA ALA A 47 -5.99 -0.37 -0.66
C ALA A 47 -6.90 -0.15 -1.87
N LEU A 48 -7.44 -1.24 -2.46
CA LEU A 48 -8.36 -1.13 -3.60
C LEU A 48 -9.67 -0.43 -3.20
N THR A 49 -10.21 -0.73 -2.03
CA THR A 49 -11.44 -0.08 -1.53
C THR A 49 -11.24 1.43 -1.38
N ASP A 50 -10.17 1.87 -0.74
CA ASP A 50 -9.85 3.29 -0.57
C ASP A 50 -9.64 4.01 -1.92
N MET A 51 -8.92 3.38 -2.85
CA MET A 51 -8.74 3.94 -4.18
C MET A 51 -10.06 4.02 -4.96
N ILE A 52 -10.94 3.03 -4.84
CA ILE A 52 -12.25 3.03 -5.50
C ILE A 52 -13.13 4.14 -4.92
N GLU A 53 -13.12 4.34 -3.60
CA GLU A 53 -13.85 5.43 -2.94
C GLU A 53 -13.39 6.81 -3.43
N ASN A 54 -12.08 6.99 -3.63
CA ASN A 54 -11.48 8.26 -4.02
C ASN A 54 -11.51 8.53 -5.54
N TYR A 55 -11.40 7.48 -6.38
CA TYR A 55 -11.17 7.61 -7.82
C TYR A 55 -12.20 6.90 -8.71
N GLY A 56 -13.03 6.01 -8.14
CA GLY A 56 -14.05 5.24 -8.85
C GLY A 56 -13.55 3.92 -9.46
N GLU A 57 -14.49 2.98 -9.63
CA GLU A 57 -14.19 1.60 -10.05
C GLU A 57 -13.43 1.49 -11.37
N GLN A 58 -13.85 2.22 -12.40
CA GLN A 58 -13.21 2.15 -13.73
C GLN A 58 -11.76 2.67 -13.70
N ALA A 59 -11.51 3.77 -12.99
CA ALA A 59 -10.17 4.34 -12.89
C ALA A 59 -9.20 3.38 -12.19
N VAL A 60 -9.65 2.71 -11.14
CA VAL A 60 -8.85 1.70 -10.42
C VAL A 60 -8.66 0.44 -11.27
N ALA A 61 -9.68 0.01 -12.01
CA ALA A 61 -9.56 -1.12 -12.94
C ALA A 61 -8.49 -0.87 -14.01
N ASP A 62 -8.49 0.33 -14.61
CA ASP A 62 -7.48 0.72 -15.60
C ASP A 62 -6.08 0.81 -14.96
N MET A 63 -5.98 1.32 -13.73
CA MET A 63 -4.71 1.42 -12.98
C MET A 63 -4.05 0.06 -12.72
N VAL A 64 -4.84 -0.98 -12.45
CA VAL A 64 -4.31 -2.32 -12.14
C VAL A 64 -4.28 -3.26 -13.35
N ALA A 65 -4.68 -2.79 -14.54
CA ALA A 65 -4.81 -3.62 -15.73
C ALA A 65 -3.49 -4.28 -16.17
N ASP A 66 -2.35 -3.63 -15.90
CA ASP A 66 -1.00 -4.11 -16.27
C ASP A 66 -0.35 -5.00 -15.20
N TRP A 67 -0.95 -5.14 -14.02
CA TRP A 67 -0.36 -5.90 -12.91
C TRP A 67 -0.02 -7.35 -13.27
N PRO A 68 -0.86 -8.11 -14.00
CA PRO A 68 -0.53 -9.48 -14.36
C PRO A 68 0.78 -9.57 -15.16
N ASP A 69 1.05 -8.60 -16.02
CA ASP A 69 2.27 -8.60 -16.84
C ASP A 69 3.48 -8.20 -15.99
N ARG A 70 3.36 -7.13 -15.19
CA ARG A 70 4.38 -6.69 -14.23
C ARG A 70 4.79 -7.78 -13.23
N ILE A 71 3.82 -8.56 -12.75
CA ILE A 71 4.06 -9.72 -11.88
C ILE A 71 4.89 -10.79 -12.60
N ARG A 72 4.53 -11.13 -13.85
CA ARG A 72 5.27 -12.13 -14.65
C ARG A 72 6.68 -11.66 -15.02
N GLU A 73 6.85 -10.36 -15.18
CA GLU A 73 8.15 -9.71 -15.39
C GLU A 73 9.00 -9.65 -14.11
N GLY A 74 8.43 -10.04 -12.96
CA GLY A 74 9.14 -10.15 -11.70
C GLY A 74 9.31 -8.83 -10.96
N GLU A 75 8.57 -7.77 -11.33
CA GLU A 75 8.71 -6.44 -10.73
C GLU A 75 8.46 -6.40 -9.21
N PHE A 76 7.61 -7.32 -8.72
CA PHE A 76 7.30 -7.47 -7.30
C PHE A 76 8.10 -8.60 -6.62
N THR A 77 8.99 -9.26 -7.36
CA THR A 77 9.87 -10.26 -6.77
C THR A 77 11.10 -9.56 -6.24
N LEU A 78 11.30 -9.61 -4.92
CA LEU A 78 12.56 -9.19 -4.33
C LEU A 78 13.64 -10.19 -4.80
N ALA A 79 14.42 -9.80 -5.81
CA ALA A 79 15.61 -10.54 -6.20
C ALA A 79 16.49 -10.64 -4.95
N SER A 80 16.65 -11.84 -4.42
CA SER A 80 17.57 -12.10 -3.33
C SER A 80 18.99 -11.94 -3.90
N SER A 81 19.53 -10.72 -3.85
CA SER A 81 20.95 -10.43 -4.11
C SER A 81 21.72 -10.41 -2.81
#